data_AF-A0A100W8E3-F1
#
_entry.id   AF-A0A100W8E3-F1
#
_cell.length_a   1.000
_cell.length_b   1.000
_cell.length_c   1.000
_cell.angle_alpha   90.00
_cell.angle_beta   90.00
_cell.angle_gamma   90.00
#
_symmetry.space_group_name_H-M   'P 1'
#
loop_
_entity.id
_entity.type
_entity.pdbx_description
1 polymer ?
#
loop_
_entity_poly.entity_id
_entity_poly.type
_entity_poly.pdbx_seq_one_letter_code
_entity_poly.pdbx_strand_id
1 'polypeptide(L)'
;MAAISAAALGPGVASADVYAGMTYADAKSRIASMHQKAVIATVSGDQVATDDCIVVSSMNSMFLDASGEGPDKEVLVNLNCNAAIAAPGKPGNSAASPEGRKALKERQAARNISKNPAWCDEDPKRLEACKELCDRTGLCEV
;
A
#
# COMPACT_ATOMS: atom_id res chain seq x y z
N MET A 1 -1.20 -50.48 -20.56
CA MET A 1 -0.59 -49.13 -20.63
C MET A 1 -1.69 -48.12 -20.34
N ALA A 2 -1.74 -47.56 -19.14
CA ALA A 2 -2.69 -46.50 -18.77
C ALA A 2 -1.90 -45.21 -18.60
N ALA A 3 -2.18 -44.23 -19.46
CA ALA A 3 -1.58 -42.91 -19.43
C ALA A 3 -2.19 -42.11 -18.27
N ILE A 4 -1.39 -41.80 -17.25
CA ILE A 4 -1.74 -40.82 -16.23
C ILE A 4 -1.25 -39.48 -16.76
N SER A 5 -2.15 -38.72 -17.38
CA SER A 5 -1.90 -37.34 -17.77
C SER A 5 -1.67 -36.51 -16.51
N ALA A 6 -0.42 -36.19 -16.22
CA ALA A 6 -0.07 -35.15 -15.26
C ALA A 6 -0.47 -33.81 -15.86
N ALA A 7 -1.66 -33.31 -15.50
CA ALA A 7 -2.03 -31.94 -15.75
C ALA A 7 -1.07 -31.04 -14.97
N ALA A 8 -0.07 -30.49 -15.66
CA ALA A 8 0.76 -29.42 -15.13
C ALA A 8 -0.15 -28.22 -14.88
N LEU A 9 -0.49 -27.96 -13.62
CA LEU A 9 -0.97 -26.67 -13.17
C LEU A 9 0.18 -25.69 -13.41
N GLY A 10 0.15 -25.00 -14.56
CA GLY A 10 1.11 -23.94 -14.88
C GLY A 10 1.07 -22.86 -13.80
N PRO A 11 2.18 -22.16 -13.54
CA PRO A 11 2.18 -21.07 -12.57
C PRO A 11 1.18 -20.02 -13.01
N GLY A 12 0.06 -19.91 -12.29
CA GLY A 12 -0.88 -18.81 -12.49
C GLY A 12 -0.11 -17.51 -12.29
N VAL A 13 -0.13 -16.63 -13.28
CA VAL A 13 0.37 -15.27 -13.12
C VAL A 13 -0.55 -14.57 -12.12
N ALA A 14 -0.11 -14.42 -10.88
CA ALA A 14 -0.77 -13.53 -9.94
C ALA A 14 -0.54 -12.10 -10.45
N SER A 15 -1.54 -11.52 -11.13
CA SER A 15 -1.53 -10.10 -11.47
C SER A 15 -1.69 -9.33 -10.16
N ALA A 16 -0.56 -8.91 -9.58
CA ALA A 16 -0.58 -8.07 -8.41
C ALA A 16 -1.15 -6.69 -8.80
N ASP A 17 -2.11 -6.22 -8.03
CA ASP A 17 -2.55 -4.84 -8.12
C ASP A 17 -1.37 -3.92 -7.83
N VAL A 18 -0.97 -3.13 -8.83
CA VAL A 18 0.21 -2.28 -8.78
C VAL A 18 0.05 -1.09 -7.84
N TYR A 19 -1.17 -0.74 -7.44
CA TYR A 19 -1.44 0.36 -6.52
C TYR A 19 -1.68 -0.11 -5.09
N ALA A 20 -1.98 -1.40 -4.90
CA ALA A 20 -2.21 -1.95 -3.58
C ALA A 20 -0.99 -1.74 -2.66
N GLY A 21 -1.22 -1.16 -1.49
CA GLY A 21 -0.19 -0.82 -0.51
C GLY A 21 0.46 0.56 -0.67
N MET A 22 0.09 1.33 -1.70
CA MET A 22 0.43 2.76 -1.84
C MET A 22 -0.53 3.63 -1.03
N THR A 23 -0.10 4.86 -0.69
CA THR A 23 -1.03 5.91 -0.23
C THR A 23 -1.94 6.33 -1.38
N TYR A 24 -3.13 6.86 -1.07
CA TYR A 24 -4.03 7.37 -2.10
C TYR A 24 -3.39 8.53 -2.87
N ALA A 25 -2.63 9.40 -2.19
CA ALA A 25 -1.89 10.48 -2.84
C ALA A 25 -0.90 9.97 -3.90
N ASP A 26 -0.11 8.94 -3.56
CA ASP A 26 0.87 8.34 -4.48
C ASP A 26 0.18 7.61 -5.63
N ALA A 27 -0.85 6.82 -5.32
CA ALA A 27 -1.63 6.10 -6.32
C ALA A 27 -2.30 7.07 -7.30
N LYS A 28 -2.93 8.13 -6.79
CA LYS A 28 -3.55 9.19 -7.59
C LYS A 28 -2.54 9.86 -8.52
N SER A 29 -1.35 10.18 -8.00
CA SER A 29 -0.28 10.78 -8.80
C SER A 29 0.21 9.84 -9.91
N ARG A 30 0.34 8.55 -9.60
CA ARG A 30 0.76 7.52 -10.57
C ARG A 30 -0.30 7.24 -11.63
N ILE A 31 -1.57 7.18 -11.24
CA ILE A 31 -2.70 7.03 -12.16
C ILE A 31 -2.77 8.25 -13.10
N ALA A 32 -2.62 9.46 -12.56
CA ALA A 32 -2.60 10.69 -13.34
C ALA A 32 -1.45 10.74 -14.35
N SER A 33 -0.28 10.17 -14.00
CA SER A 33 0.86 10.07 -14.92
C SER A 33 0.58 9.21 -16.17
N MET A 34 -0.44 8.35 -16.10
CA MET A 34 -0.91 7.53 -17.22
C MET A 34 -2.14 8.13 -17.93
N HIS A 35 -2.43 9.41 -17.70
CA HIS A 35 -3.60 10.11 -18.24
C HIS A 35 -4.95 9.49 -17.82
N GLN A 36 -4.96 8.77 -16.70
CA GLN A 36 -6.16 8.23 -16.09
C GLN A 36 -6.51 9.03 -14.82
N LYS A 37 -7.73 8.84 -14.32
CA LYS A 37 -8.26 9.49 -13.13
C LYS A 37 -8.51 8.46 -12.04
N ALA A 38 -7.98 8.71 -10.84
CA ALA A 38 -8.25 7.87 -9.67
C ALA A 38 -9.61 8.26 -9.07
N VAL A 39 -10.54 7.31 -9.01
CA VAL A 39 -11.87 7.48 -8.44
C VAL A 39 -12.02 6.59 -7.22
N ILE A 40 -12.43 7.17 -6.09
CA ILE A 40 -12.63 6.42 -4.85
C ILE A 40 -13.93 5.62 -4.98
N ALA A 41 -13.82 4.29 -5.00
CA ALA A 41 -14.96 3.39 -5.07
C ALA A 41 -15.50 3.07 -3.67
N THR A 42 -14.61 2.76 -2.72
CA THR A 42 -14.99 2.50 -1.32
C THR A 42 -13.95 3.04 -0.36
N VAL A 43 -14.41 3.36 0.85
CA VAL A 43 -13.58 3.78 1.98
C VAL A 43 -13.96 2.96 3.21
N SER A 44 -12.96 2.37 3.85
CA SER A 44 -13.11 1.68 5.14
C SER A 44 -12.32 2.40 6.22
N GLY A 45 -13.01 2.92 7.23
CA GLY A 45 -12.41 3.69 8.33
C GLY A 45 -12.33 5.19 8.06
N ASP A 46 -11.87 5.93 9.07
CA ASP A 46 -11.87 7.40 9.14
C ASP A 46 -10.75 7.95 10.04
N GLN A 47 -9.74 7.14 10.34
CA GLN A 47 -8.72 7.43 11.35
C GLN A 47 -7.53 8.23 10.81
N VAL A 48 -7.35 8.28 9.49
CA VAL A 48 -6.33 9.06 8.78
C VAL A 48 -6.97 9.93 7.70
N ALA A 49 -6.26 10.94 7.22
CA ALA A 49 -6.72 11.77 6.11
C ALA A 49 -6.86 10.92 4.83
N THR A 50 -7.79 11.29 3.93
CA THR A 50 -8.08 10.52 2.71
C THR A 50 -6.84 10.29 1.85
N ASP A 51 -5.95 11.28 1.76
CA ASP A 51 -4.70 11.19 0.99
C ASP A 51 -3.72 10.16 1.57
N ASP A 52 -3.76 9.93 2.89
CA ASP A 52 -2.92 8.98 3.62
C ASP A 52 -3.52 7.56 3.67
N CYS A 53 -4.75 7.38 3.18
CA CYS A 53 -5.37 6.06 3.18
C CYS A 53 -4.63 5.11 2.24
N ILE A 54 -4.54 3.84 2.65
CA ILE A 54 -3.85 2.82 1.86
C ILE A 54 -4.81 2.23 0.84
N VAL A 55 -4.41 2.18 -0.42
CA VAL A 55 -5.15 1.44 -1.45
C VAL A 55 -5.04 -0.05 -1.15
N VAL A 56 -6.17 -0.71 -0.94
CA VAL A 56 -6.21 -2.17 -0.69
C VAL A 56 -6.51 -2.97 -1.95
N SER A 57 -7.23 -2.36 -2.88
CA SER A 57 -7.44 -2.92 -4.21
C SER A 57 -7.86 -1.83 -5.18
N SER A 58 -7.67 -2.10 -6.46
CA SER A 58 -8.02 -1.24 -7.56
C SER A 58 -8.50 -2.06 -8.75
N MET A 59 -9.27 -1.41 -9.60
CA MET A 59 -9.71 -1.97 -10.88
C MET A 59 -9.96 -0.83 -11.85
N ASN A 60 -9.80 -1.09 -13.15
CA ASN A 60 -10.28 -0.14 -14.15
C ASN A 60 -11.81 -0.07 -14.07
N SER A 61 -12.36 1.13 -14.31
CA SER A 61 -13.80 1.26 -14.46
C SER A 61 -14.29 0.36 -15.59
N MET A 62 -15.52 -0.14 -15.46
CA MET A 62 -16.21 -0.87 -16.53
C MET A 62 -17.46 -0.10 -17.01
N PHE A 63 -17.67 1.10 -16.47
CA PHE A 63 -18.84 1.94 -16.72
C PHE A 63 -18.40 3.26 -17.34
N LEU A 64 -19.32 3.90 -18.07
CA LEU A 64 -19.17 5.28 -18.52
C LEU A 64 -19.21 6.20 -17.30
N ASP A 65 -18.42 7.27 -17.34
CA ASP A 65 -18.54 8.32 -16.35
C ASP A 65 -19.77 9.23 -16.61
N ALA A 66 -20.01 10.19 -15.72
CA ALA A 66 -21.14 11.12 -15.85
C ALA A 66 -21.08 12.04 -17.08
N SER A 67 -19.92 12.15 -17.73
CA SER A 67 -19.71 12.89 -18.97
C SER A 67 -19.86 12.03 -20.23
N GLY A 68 -20.04 10.71 -20.06
CA GLY A 68 -20.15 9.74 -21.15
C GLY A 68 -18.79 9.23 -21.65
N GLU A 69 -17.69 9.49 -20.94
CA GLU A 69 -16.37 8.98 -21.28
C GLU A 69 -16.22 7.50 -20.90
N GLY A 70 -15.46 6.77 -21.71
CA GLY A 70 -15.28 5.32 -21.61
C GLY A 70 -14.51 4.84 -20.36
N PRO A 71 -14.63 3.53 -20.04
CA PRO A 71 -14.00 2.89 -18.88
C PRO A 71 -12.47 3.06 -18.80
N ASP A 72 -11.83 3.34 -19.93
CA ASP A 72 -10.38 3.37 -20.11
C ASP A 72 -9.69 4.52 -19.34
N LYS A 73 -10.48 5.51 -18.89
CA LYS A 73 -9.94 6.74 -18.26
C LYS A 73 -10.02 6.76 -16.75
N GLU A 74 -10.70 5.82 -16.11
CA GLU A 74 -10.87 5.82 -14.66
C GLU A 74 -10.36 4.53 -14.02
N VAL A 75 -9.62 4.70 -12.93
CA VAL A 75 -9.19 3.62 -12.05
C VAL A 75 -9.94 3.77 -10.74
N LEU A 76 -10.80 2.79 -10.45
CA LEU A 76 -11.54 2.67 -9.21
C LEU A 76 -10.60 2.15 -8.12
N VAL A 77 -10.46 2.87 -7.02
CA VAL A 77 -9.62 2.48 -5.87
C VAL A 77 -10.46 2.27 -4.62
N ASN A 78 -10.14 1.20 -3.88
CA ASN A 78 -10.72 0.87 -2.59
C ASN A 78 -9.71 1.24 -1.51
N LEU A 79 -10.13 2.07 -0.55
CA LEU A 79 -9.26 2.66 0.44
C LEU A 79 -9.48 2.08 1.83
N ASN A 80 -8.38 1.91 2.56
CA ASN A 80 -8.37 1.64 3.98
C ASN A 80 -7.78 2.84 4.73
N CYS A 81 -8.65 3.56 5.42
CA CYS A 81 -8.36 4.74 6.22
C CYS A 81 -8.33 4.42 7.73
N ASN A 82 -8.21 3.16 8.12
CA ASN A 82 -7.98 2.79 9.51
C ASN A 82 -6.55 3.16 9.94
N ALA A 83 -6.32 3.28 11.25
CA ALA A 83 -4.96 3.46 11.74
C ALA A 83 -4.05 2.31 11.29
N ALA A 84 -2.76 2.58 11.10
CA ALA A 84 -1.80 1.62 10.57
C ALA A 84 -1.83 0.27 11.31
N ILE A 85 -2.06 0.28 12.63
CA ILE A 85 -2.32 -0.90 13.47
C ILE A 85 -3.34 -0.53 14.55
N ALA A 86 -4.25 -1.43 14.88
CA ALA A 86 -5.19 -1.26 15.98
C ALA A 86 -4.47 -1.06 17.34
N ALA A 87 -4.99 -0.16 18.16
CA ALA A 87 -4.53 0.09 19.52
C ALA A 87 -5.73 0.25 20.47
N PRO A 88 -5.55 0.19 21.80
CA PRO A 88 -6.66 0.40 22.73
C PRO A 88 -7.39 1.72 22.47
N GLY A 89 -8.69 1.64 22.17
CA GLY A 89 -9.52 2.81 21.84
C GLY A 89 -9.24 3.46 20.47
N LYS A 90 -8.42 2.84 19.61
CA LYS A 90 -8.10 3.32 18.26
C LYS A 90 -8.26 2.19 17.24
N PRO A 91 -9.34 2.20 16.44
CA PRO A 91 -9.51 1.19 15.40
C PRO A 91 -8.38 1.30 14.37
N GLY A 92 -7.95 0.16 13.85
CA GLY A 92 -6.75 0.06 13.01
C GLY A 92 -6.64 -1.30 12.36
N ASN A 93 -5.64 -1.48 11.51
CA ASN A 93 -5.39 -2.78 10.89
C ASN A 93 -5.04 -3.84 11.95
N SER A 94 -5.55 -5.04 11.75
CA SER A 94 -5.15 -6.20 12.56
C SER A 94 -3.66 -6.44 12.41
N ALA A 95 -2.96 -6.68 13.53
CA ALA A 95 -1.55 -7.07 13.53
C ALA A 95 -1.23 -8.30 12.66
N ALA A 96 -2.24 -9.13 12.38
CA ALA A 96 -2.14 -10.30 11.52
C ALA A 96 -2.36 -10.01 10.02
N SER A 97 -2.99 -8.89 9.65
CA SER A 97 -3.19 -8.55 8.23
C SER A 97 -1.86 -8.26 7.54
N PRO A 98 -1.76 -8.36 6.20
CA PRO A 98 -0.55 -7.96 5.47
C PRO A 98 -0.11 -6.52 5.80
N GLU A 99 -1.06 -5.58 5.85
CA GLU A 99 -0.84 -4.16 6.12
C GLU A 99 -0.41 -3.93 7.56
N GLY A 100 -1.09 -4.56 8.53
CA GLY A 100 -0.73 -4.47 9.94
C GLY A 100 0.64 -5.11 10.24
N ARG A 101 1.00 -6.20 9.56
CA ARG A 101 2.34 -6.80 9.63
C ARG A 101 3.41 -5.86 9.07
N LYS A 102 3.16 -5.19 7.95
CA LYS A 102 4.07 -4.19 7.38
C LYS A 102 4.29 -3.03 8.36
N ALA A 103 3.21 -2.45 8.87
CA ALA A 103 3.29 -1.36 9.85
C ALA A 103 4.01 -1.79 11.15
N LEU A 104 3.87 -3.05 11.57
CA LEU A 104 4.56 -3.55 12.78
C LEU A 104 6.06 -3.62 12.56
N LYS A 105 6.48 -4.11 11.39
CA LYS A 105 7.88 -4.17 10.99
C LYS A 105 8.50 -2.78 10.89
N GLU A 106 7.81 -1.84 10.24
CA GLU A 106 8.26 -0.45 10.12
C GLU A 106 8.40 0.22 11.49
N ARG A 107 7.40 0.06 12.36
CA ARG A 107 7.46 0.57 13.73
C ARG A 107 8.60 -0.05 14.53
N GLN A 108 8.89 -1.34 14.34
CA GLN A 108 10.03 -1.98 15.00
C GLN A 108 11.37 -1.47 14.45
N ALA A 109 11.48 -1.29 13.13
CA ALA A 109 12.68 -0.75 12.50
C ALA A 109 12.95 0.68 12.97
N ALA A 110 11.94 1.56 12.96
CA ALA A 110 12.04 2.93 13.49
C ALA A 110 12.45 2.95 14.97
N ARG A 111 11.91 2.04 15.79
CA ARG A 111 12.34 1.86 17.19
C ARG A 111 13.80 1.45 17.32
N ASN A 112 14.28 0.57 16.43
CA ASN A 112 15.68 0.12 16.46
C ASN A 112 16.62 1.26 16.06
N ILE A 113 16.27 2.04 15.03
CA ILE A 113 17.00 3.26 14.63
C ILE A 113 17.07 4.24 15.80
N SER A 114 15.93 4.57 16.41
CA SER A 114 15.86 5.51 17.54
C SER A 114 16.68 5.05 18.75
N LYS A 115 16.84 3.73 18.96
CA LYS A 115 17.66 3.17 20.04
C LYS A 115 19.15 3.19 19.74
N ASN A 116 19.55 3.14 18.47
CA ASN A 116 20.94 3.09 18.05
C ASN A 116 21.13 3.88 16.74
N PRO A 117 21.04 5.22 16.77
CA PRO A 117 21.11 6.04 15.56
C PRO A 117 22.48 5.94 14.88
N ALA A 118 23.55 5.74 15.65
CA ALA A 118 24.91 5.52 15.14
C ALA A 118 25.02 4.30 14.19
N TRP A 119 24.12 3.32 14.32
CA TRP A 119 24.05 2.22 13.36
C TRP A 119 23.72 2.69 11.95
N CYS A 120 22.97 3.79 11.77
CA CYS A 120 22.68 4.33 10.45
C CYS A 120 23.92 4.97 9.80
N ASP A 121 24.84 5.53 10.59
CA ASP A 121 25.99 6.29 10.11
C ASP A 121 27.18 5.45 9.66
N GLU A 122 27.27 4.18 10.06
CA GLU A 122 28.44 3.35 9.72
C GLU A 122 28.48 2.90 8.25
N ASP A 123 27.39 3.07 7.49
CA ASP A 123 27.40 2.85 6.02
C ASP A 123 26.49 3.86 5.30
N PRO A 124 26.95 4.50 4.21
CA PRO A 124 26.19 5.54 3.52
C PRO A 124 24.88 5.03 2.90
N LYS A 125 24.79 3.76 2.44
CA LYS A 125 23.55 3.20 1.90
C LYS A 125 22.54 2.93 3.02
N ARG A 126 23.04 2.52 4.18
CA ARG A 126 22.23 2.34 5.37
C ARG A 126 21.69 3.66 5.90
N LEU A 127 22.49 4.72 5.88
CA LEU A 127 22.04 6.06 6.23
C LEU A 127 20.87 6.49 5.34
N GLU A 128 20.98 6.28 4.02
CA GLU A 128 19.91 6.57 3.07
C GLU A 128 18.64 5.76 3.38
N ALA A 129 18.76 4.46 3.63
CA ALA A 129 17.62 3.61 3.98
C ALA A 129 16.97 3.99 5.32
N CYS A 130 17.77 4.40 6.31
CA CYS A 130 17.25 4.92 7.58
C CYS A 130 16.46 6.21 7.36
N LYS A 131 17.01 7.16 6.60
CA LYS A 131 16.35 8.42 6.26
C LYS A 131 15.03 8.18 5.52
N GLU A 132 15.05 7.35 4.47
CA GLU A 132 13.84 7.02 3.71
C GLU A 132 12.75 6.41 4.60
N LEU A 133 13.11 5.52 5.52
CA LEU A 133 12.15 4.95 6.46
C LEU A 133 11.58 6.01 7.41
N CYS A 134 12.44 6.86 7.99
CA CYS A 134 12.01 7.87 8.95
C CYS A 134 11.19 8.97 8.28
N ASP A 135 11.59 9.46 7.10
CA ASP A 135 10.86 10.46 6.33
C ASP A 135 9.48 9.94 5.89
N ARG A 136 9.41 8.70 5.41
CA ARG A 136 8.15 8.11 4.95
C ARG A 136 7.19 7.77 6.08
N THR A 137 7.70 7.37 7.25
CA THR A 137 6.85 6.88 8.35
C THR A 137 6.61 7.93 9.43
N GLY A 138 7.47 8.94 9.56
CA GLY A 138 7.46 9.90 10.66
C GLY A 138 7.66 9.28 12.05
N LEU A 139 8.16 8.03 12.12
CA LEU A 139 8.26 7.26 13.37
C LEU A 139 9.63 7.36 14.06
N CYS A 140 10.60 8.03 13.43
CA CYS A 140 11.96 8.18 13.93
C CYS A 140 12.63 9.43 13.32
N GLU A 141 13.80 9.76 13.83
CA GLU A 141 14.71 10.79 13.30
C GLU A 141 16.12 10.17 13.25
N VAL A 142 16.90 10.52 12.22
CA VAL A 142 18.25 9.99 11.95
C VAL A 142 19.25 11.11 11.93
#